data_AF-A0A383BEJ2-F1
#
_entry.id   AF-A0A383BEJ2-F1
#
_cell.length_a   1.000
_cell.length_b   1.000
_cell.length_c   1.000
_cell.angle_alpha   90.00
_cell.angle_beta   90.00
_cell.angle_gamma   90.00
#
_symmetry.space_group_name_H-M   'P 1'
#
loop_
_entity.id
_entity.type
_entity.pdbx_description
1 polymer ?
#
loop_
_entity_poly.entity_id
_entity_poly.type
_entity_poly.pdbx_seq_one_letter_code
_entity_poly.pdbx_strand_id
1 'polypeptide(L)' 'TGAWLYMGKYTMDHKAFMGHGNYSDETITIIYKVLNDHSKRLMSLPLL' A
#
# COMPACT_ATOMS: atom_id res chain seq x y z
N THR A 1 -1.29 -15.12 14.23
CA THR A 1 -0.19 -14.19 14.58
C THR A 1 1.14 -14.91 14.46
N GLY A 2 2.26 -14.20 14.38
CA GLY A 2 3.62 -14.78 14.46
C GLY A 2 4.34 -15.10 13.14
N ALA A 3 3.77 -14.70 12.00
CA ALA A 3 4.40 -14.90 10.69
C ALA A 3 4.33 -13.62 9.83
N TRP A 4 5.36 -13.41 9.01
CA TRP A 4 5.34 -12.37 7.98
C TRP A 4 4.43 -12.79 6.84
N LEU A 5 3.41 -11.99 6.55
CA LEU A 5 2.56 -12.18 5.38
C LEU A 5 3.16 -11.40 4.22
N TYR A 6 3.57 -12.09 3.17
CA TYR A 6 4.06 -11.45 1.95
C TYR A 6 2.91 -10.73 1.23
N MET A 7 3.08 -9.43 0.98
CA MET A 7 2.04 -8.56 0.43
C MET A 7 2.22 -8.27 -1.08
N GLY A 8 3.12 -8.98 -1.74
CA GLY A 8 3.48 -8.75 -3.14
C GLY A 8 4.68 -7.81 -3.33
N LYS A 9 5.10 -7.65 -4.59
CA LYS A 9 6.16 -6.72 -5.01
C LYS A 9 5.54 -5.63 -5.88
N TYR A 10 5.65 -4.38 -5.45
CA TYR A 10 5.24 -3.23 -6.25
C TYR A 10 6.41 -2.75 -7.11
N THR A 11 6.23 -2.73 -8.42
CA THR A 11 7.21 -2.16 -9.35
C THR A 11 7.01 -0.65 -9.40
N MET A 12 7.47 0.03 -8.36
CA MET A 12 7.32 1.47 -8.15
C MET A 12 8.56 2.03 -7.46
N ASP A 13 8.93 3.27 -7.76
CA ASP A 13 10.05 3.91 -7.07
C ASP A 13 9.71 4.23 -5.61
N HIS A 14 10.74 4.30 -4.76
CA HIS A 14 10.57 4.50 -3.33
C HIS A 14 9.88 5.83 -2.98
N LYS A 15 10.22 6.90 -3.70
CA LYS A 15 9.68 8.23 -3.47
C LYS A 15 8.22 8.32 -3.96
N ALA A 16 7.86 7.63 -5.04
CA ALA A 16 6.49 7.51 -5.52
C ALA A 16 5.63 6.85 -4.45
N PHE A 17 6.05 5.70 -3.93
CA PHE A 17 5.25 4.99 -2.94
C PHE A 17 5.01 5.81 -1.65
N MET A 18 5.95 6.69 -1.30
CA MET A 18 5.84 7.61 -0.17
C MET A 18 5.06 8.90 -0.49
N GLY A 19 4.57 9.07 -1.72
CA GLY A 19 3.90 10.28 -2.18
C GLY A 19 4.81 11.50 -2.29
N HIS A 20 6.13 11.29 -2.37
CA HIS A 20 7.13 12.35 -2.33
C HIS A 20 7.68 12.66 -3.73
N GLY A 21 7.11 13.62 -4.44
CA GLY A 21 7.59 14.06 -5.76
C GLY A 21 6.45 14.45 -6.68
N ASN A 22 6.78 14.82 -7.92
CA ASN A 22 5.79 15.12 -8.96
C ASN A 22 5.54 13.86 -9.77
N TYR A 23 4.39 13.23 -9.55
CA TYR A 23 3.97 12.01 -10.23
C TYR A 23 2.68 12.21 -11.00
N SER A 24 2.44 11.33 -11.97
CA SER A 24 1.18 11.34 -12.70
C SER A 24 -0.01 10.99 -11.80
N ASP A 25 -1.20 11.47 -12.16
CA ASP A 25 -2.45 11.11 -11.49
C ASP A 25 -2.69 9.59 -11.50
N GLU A 26 -2.23 8.89 -12.53
CA GLU A 26 -2.29 7.43 -12.61
C GLU A 26 -1.43 6.78 -11.51
N THR A 27 -0.20 7.24 -11.34
CA THR A 27 0.69 6.76 -10.28
C THR A 27 0.09 7.00 -8.90
N ILE A 28 -0.44 8.21 -8.67
CA ILE A 28 -1.11 8.58 -7.41
C ILE A 28 -2.34 7.68 -7.16
N THR A 29 -3.15 7.44 -8.18
CA THR A 29 -4.34 6.57 -8.10
C THR A 29 -3.96 5.13 -7.72
N ILE A 30 -2.87 4.60 -8.28
CA ILE A 30 -2.35 3.27 -7.94
C ILE A 30 -1.94 3.22 -6.46
N ILE A 31 -1.22 4.23 -5.97
CA ILE A 31 -0.79 4.30 -4.57
C ILE A 31 -2.01 4.33 -3.63
N TYR A 32 -3.00 5.17 -3.93
CA TYR A 32 -4.23 5.24 -3.13
C TYR A 32 -4.96 3.89 -3.07
N LYS A 33 -5.02 3.16 -4.18
CA LYS A 33 -5.62 1.83 -4.20
C LYS A 33 -4.87 0.86 -3.28
N VAL A 34 -3.54 0.84 -3.33
CA VAL A 34 -2.71 -0.01 -2.46
C VAL A 34 -2.94 0.32 -0.98
N LEU A 35 -2.93 1.61 -0.62
CA LEU A 35 -3.14 2.04 0.77
C LEU A 35 -4.56 1.70 1.27
N ASN A 36 -5.59 1.85 0.42
CA ASN A 36 -6.96 1.50 0.75
C ASN A 36 -7.16 -0.02 0.92
N ASP A 37 -6.50 -0.83 0.09
CA ASP A 37 -6.57 -2.29 0.23
C ASP A 37 -5.87 -2.75 1.52
N HIS A 38 -4.74 -2.11 1.88
CA HIS A 38 -4.07 -2.35 3.15
C HIS A 38 -4.93 -1.92 4.35
N SER A 39 -5.62 -0.76 4.28
CA SER A 39 -6.48 -0.29 5.38
C SER A 39 -7.64 -1.24 5.66
N LYS A 40 -8.29 -1.77 4.61
CA LYS A 40 -9.36 -2.78 4.75
C LYS A 40 -8.86 -4.06 5.40
N ARG A 41 -7.66 -4.53 5.02
CA ARG A 41 -7.05 -5.71 5.63
C ARG A 41 -6.77 -5.48 7.12
N LEU A 42 -6.21 -4.33 7.47
CA LEU A 42 -5.98 -3.94 8.87
C LEU A 42 -7.28 -3.91 9.68
N MET A 43 -8.35 -3.34 9.12
CA MET A 43 -9.67 -3.30 9.75
C MET A 43 -10.32 -4.69 9.91
N SER A 44 -9.92 -5.67 9.11
CA SER A 44 -10.44 -7.04 9.18
C SER A 44 -9.67 -7.94 10.16
N LEU A 45 -8.59 -7.43 10.78
CA LEU A 45 -7.84 -8.21 11.76
C LEU A 45 -8.72 -8.48 12.99
N PRO A 46 -8.65 -9.69 13.57
CA PRO A 46 -9.38 -10.00 14.80
C PRO A 46 -8.93 -9.05 15.90
N LEU A 47 -9.89 -8.53 16.67
CA LEU A 47 -9.61 -7.80 17.91
C LEU A 47 -8.86 -8.76 18.84
N LEU A 48 -7.74 -8.28 19.38
CA LEU A 48 -6.93 -9.00 20.36
C LEU A 48 -7.70 -9.18 21.67
#